data_AF-A0AB37GFH7-F1
#
_entry.id   AF-A0AB37GFH7-F1
#
_cell.length_a   1.000
_cell.length_b   1.000
_cell.length_c   1.000
_cell.angle_alpha   90.00
_cell.angle_beta   90.00
_cell.angle_gamma   90.00
#
_symmetry.space_group_name_H-M   'P 1'
#
loop_
_entity.id
_entity.type
_entity.pdbx_description
1 polymer ?
#
loop_
_entity_poly.entity_id
_entity_poly.type
_entity_poly.pdbx_seq_one_letter_code
_entity_poly.pdbx_strand_id
1 'polypeptide(L)'
;MSARFTGGSGGGLLHFSEDAVTAAAREIEQRGCEGHERWGSAPDISAADCGQGFAAQGRRLQQAAARLREHGQSMYAGLGNHAPAVREQWRVFAGCDSDGSADLGGIEVVD
;
A
#
# COMPACT_ATOMS: atom_id res chain seq x y z
N MET A 1 -3.07 -17.13 11.87
CA MET A 1 -4.19 -18.10 11.79
C MET A 1 -4.28 -18.54 10.32
N SER A 2 -4.51 -19.83 10.00
CA SER A 2 -4.59 -20.30 8.60
C SER A 2 -5.99 -20.77 8.26
N ALA A 3 -6.65 -20.09 7.33
CA ALA A 3 -7.93 -20.47 6.74
C ALA A 3 -7.75 -21.58 5.70
N ARG A 4 -8.68 -22.56 5.68
CA ARG A 4 -8.68 -23.67 4.72
C ARG A 4 -10.05 -23.75 4.04
N PHE A 5 -10.07 -23.45 2.74
CA PHE A 5 -11.26 -23.59 1.90
C PHE A 5 -11.17 -24.89 1.11
N THR A 6 -12.05 -25.85 1.37
CA THR A 6 -12.27 -27.02 0.49
C THR A 6 -13.47 -26.74 -0.40
N GLY A 7 -13.28 -25.89 -1.40
CA GLY A 7 -14.25 -25.72 -2.49
C GLY A 7 -14.19 -26.96 -3.39
N GLY A 8 -15.35 -27.56 -3.66
CA GLY A 8 -15.49 -28.75 -4.51
C GLY A 8 -14.82 -28.58 -5.88
N SER A 9 -14.31 -29.71 -6.38
CA SER A 9 -13.64 -29.96 -7.66
C SER A 9 -13.67 -28.81 -8.68
N GLY A 10 -12.59 -28.03 -8.76
CA GLY A 10 -12.29 -27.19 -9.93
C GLY A 10 -11.68 -25.80 -9.64
N GLY A 11 -11.73 -25.31 -8.40
CA GLY A 11 -11.10 -24.04 -8.01
C GLY A 11 -9.77 -24.30 -7.32
N GLY A 12 -8.64 -23.85 -7.89
CA GLY A 12 -7.35 -23.90 -7.19
C GLY A 12 -7.44 -23.20 -5.83
N LEU A 13 -6.94 -23.85 -4.76
CA LEU A 13 -6.95 -23.28 -3.41
C LEU A 13 -6.21 -21.95 -3.41
N LEU A 14 -6.95 -20.85 -3.29
CA LEU A 14 -6.39 -19.53 -3.01
C LEU A 14 -6.04 -19.47 -1.52
N HIS A 15 -4.84 -19.92 -1.17
CA HIS A 15 -4.30 -19.77 0.18
C HIS A 15 -3.73 -18.38 0.37
N PHE A 16 -4.51 -17.48 0.97
CA PHE A 16 -3.99 -16.25 1.53
C PHE A 16 -3.69 -16.49 3.01
N SER A 17 -2.44 -16.24 3.44
CA SER A 17 -2.10 -16.27 4.86
C SER A 17 -2.20 -14.86 5.46
N GLU A 18 -2.77 -14.78 6.65
CA GLU A 18 -2.83 -13.55 7.46
C GLU A 18 -1.44 -12.91 7.59
N ASP A 19 -0.42 -13.74 7.79
CA ASP A 19 0.98 -13.31 7.91
C ASP A 19 1.49 -12.66 6.62
N ALA A 20 1.16 -13.20 5.44
CA ALA A 20 1.56 -12.63 4.16
C ALA A 20 0.87 -11.30 3.90
N VAL A 21 -0.42 -11.18 4.20
CA VAL A 21 -1.16 -9.91 4.01
C VAL A 21 -0.69 -8.86 5.00
N THR A 22 -0.42 -9.26 6.24
CA THR A 22 0.16 -8.37 7.26
C THR A 22 1.55 -7.90 6.86
N ALA A 23 2.40 -8.80 6.33
CA ALA A 23 3.72 -8.46 5.82
C ALA A 23 3.63 -7.47 4.65
N ALA A 24 2.75 -7.72 3.68
CA ALA A 24 2.54 -6.81 2.55
C ALA A 24 2.04 -5.42 3.00
N ALA A 25 1.09 -5.36 3.93
CA ALA A 25 0.60 -4.09 4.47
C ALA A 25 1.71 -3.31 5.20
N ARG A 26 2.56 -3.99 5.97
CA ARG A 26 3.73 -3.37 6.61
C ARG A 26 4.74 -2.85 5.58
N GLU A 27 5.00 -3.61 4.53
CA GLU A 27 5.91 -3.19 3.47
C GLU A 27 5.40 -1.95 2.73
N ILE A 28 4.10 -1.88 2.43
CA ILE A 28 3.45 -0.71 1.81
C ILE A 28 3.60 0.52 2.70
N GLU A 29 3.33 0.37 4.01
CA GLU A 29 3.48 1.43 5.00
C GLU A 29 4.93 1.93 5.07
N GLN A 30 5.89 1.00 5.19
CA GLN A 30 7.31 1.32 5.24
C GLN A 30 7.79 2.05 3.98
N ARG A 31 7.48 1.53 2.80
CA ARG A 31 7.85 2.16 1.52
C ARG A 31 7.18 3.52 1.35
N GLY A 32 5.95 3.68 1.85
CA GLY A 32 5.26 4.96 1.92
C GLY A 32 6.03 5.99 2.73
N CYS A 33 6.44 5.65 3.95
CA CYS A 33 7.22 6.53 4.82
C CYS A 33 8.59 6.85 4.21
N GLU A 34 9.37 5.84 3.84
CA GLU A 34 10.72 6.00 3.30
C GLU A 34 10.71 6.85 2.02
N GLY A 35 9.76 6.61 1.12
CA GLY A 35 9.64 7.38 -0.11
C GLY A 35 9.20 8.82 0.12
N HIS A 36 8.30 9.06 1.07
CA HIS A 36 7.89 10.41 1.47
C HIS A 36 9.07 11.21 2.03
N GLU A 37 9.86 10.63 2.93
CA GLU A 37 11.05 11.25 3.51
C GLU A 37 12.13 11.53 2.46
N ARG A 38 12.37 10.58 1.54
CA ARG A 38 13.34 10.76 0.45
C ARG A 38 12.98 11.91 -0.49
N TRP A 39 11.69 12.06 -0.83
CA TRP A 39 11.23 13.20 -1.63
C TRP A 39 11.25 14.52 -0.87
N GLY A 40 10.96 14.51 0.44
CA GLY A 40 11.11 15.69 1.30
C GLY A 40 12.56 16.16 1.44
N SER A 41 13.49 15.22 1.39
CA SER A 41 14.94 15.49 1.46
C SER A 41 15.57 15.77 0.10
N ALA A 42 14.81 15.71 -1.00
CA ALA A 42 15.36 15.96 -2.33
C ALA A 42 15.84 17.43 -2.43
N PRO A 43 17.03 17.67 -3.00
CA PRO A 43 17.62 19.00 -3.06
C PRO A 43 16.74 19.97 -3.87
N ASP A 44 16.65 21.21 -3.39
CA ASP A 44 15.98 22.28 -4.11
C ASP A 44 16.90 22.93 -5.14
N ILE A 45 16.30 23.62 -6.11
CA ILE A 45 17.04 24.48 -7.04
C ILE A 45 16.98 25.90 -6.51
N SER A 46 18.12 26.46 -6.10
CA SER A 46 18.22 27.88 -5.79
C SER A 46 18.26 28.70 -7.08
N ALA A 47 17.22 29.51 -7.32
CA ALA A 47 17.22 30.42 -8.47
C ALA A 47 18.38 31.45 -8.43
N ALA A 48 18.94 31.72 -7.25
CA ALA A 48 20.10 32.60 -7.09
C ALA A 48 21.38 31.98 -7.70
N ASP A 49 21.47 30.65 -7.71
CA ASP A 49 22.64 29.91 -8.20
C ASP A 49 22.68 29.86 -9.74
N CYS A 50 21.58 30.20 -10.41
CA CYS A 50 21.49 30.23 -11.88
C CYS A 50 22.18 31.46 -12.50
N GLY A 51 22.59 32.46 -11.71
CA GLY A 51 23.20 33.70 -12.19
C GLY A 51 22.19 34.73 -12.73
N GLN A 52 22.58 36.01 -12.77
CA GLN A 52 21.66 37.13 -13.05
C GLN A 52 20.97 37.06 -14.43
N GLY A 53 21.65 36.55 -15.46
CA GLY A 53 21.09 36.41 -16.80
C GLY A 53 19.98 35.35 -16.93
N PHE A 54 19.88 34.43 -15.97
CA PHE A 54 18.96 33.29 -16.02
C PHE A 54 17.92 33.30 -14.90
N ALA A 55 17.79 34.40 -14.14
CA ALA A 55 16.90 34.47 -12.97
C ALA A 55 15.45 34.03 -13.26
N ALA A 56 14.90 34.39 -14.43
CA ALA A 56 13.56 33.98 -14.83
C ALA A 56 13.46 32.46 -15.07
N GLN A 57 14.48 31.86 -15.71
CA GLN A 57 14.54 30.41 -15.94
C GLN A 57 14.83 29.66 -14.64
N GLY A 58 15.71 30.19 -13.79
CA GLY A 58 16.02 29.65 -12.45
C GLY A 58 14.78 29.59 -11.57
N ARG A 59 13.94 30.64 -11.56
CA ARG A 59 12.65 30.62 -10.84
C ARG A 59 11.68 29.55 -11.37
N ARG A 60 11.61 29.34 -12.70
CA ARG A 60 10.77 28.29 -13.28
C ARG A 60 11.26 26.90 -12.88
N LEU A 61 12.58 26.68 -12.89
CA LEU A 61 13.18 25.42 -12.46
C LEU A 61 12.96 25.16 -10.97
N GLN A 62 13.14 26.18 -10.12
CA GLN A 62 12.84 26.10 -8.69
C GLN A 62 11.38 25.72 -8.43
N GLN A 63 10.43 26.37 -9.12
CA GLN A 63 9.01 26.03 -9.01
C GLN A 63 8.71 24.61 -9.51
N ALA A 64 9.34 24.18 -10.60
CA ALA A 64 9.19 22.82 -11.11
C ALA A 64 9.75 21.79 -10.13
N ALA A 65 10.91 22.04 -9.52
CA ALA A 65 11.51 21.19 -8.51
C ALA A 65 10.65 21.10 -7.24
N ALA A 66 10.11 22.22 -6.77
CA ALA A 66 9.17 22.24 -5.64
C ALA A 66 7.92 21.38 -5.92
N ARG A 67 7.28 21.56 -7.09
CA ARG A 67 6.12 20.75 -7.50
C ARG A 67 6.45 19.28 -7.63
N LEU A 68 7.64 18.94 -8.13
CA LEU A 68 8.07 17.55 -8.27
C LEU A 68 8.22 16.89 -6.88
N ARG A 69 8.78 17.62 -5.90
CA ARG A 69 8.88 17.15 -4.51
C ARG A 69 7.52 16.96 -3.87
N GLU A 70 6.65 17.98 -3.95
CA GLU A 70 5.28 17.89 -3.43
C GLU A 70 4.53 16.71 -4.03
N HIS A 71 4.65 16.51 -5.34
CA HIS A 71 4.02 15.39 -6.04
C HIS A 71 4.58 14.05 -5.56
N GLY A 72 5.90 13.89 -5.47
CA GLY A 72 6.54 12.68 -4.96
C GLY A 72 6.15 12.36 -3.52
N GLN A 73 6.14 13.36 -2.64
CA GLN A 73 5.68 13.23 -1.26
C GLN A 73 4.21 12.80 -1.18
N SER A 74 3.34 13.40 -1.99
CA SER A 74 1.92 13.07 -2.04
C SER A 74 1.69 11.64 -2.56
N MET A 75 2.45 11.20 -3.57
CA MET A 75 2.37 9.85 -4.11
C MET A 75 2.69 8.81 -3.03
N TYR A 76 3.79 9.01 -2.30
CA TYR A 76 4.21 8.07 -1.25
C TYR A 76 3.34 8.14 0.01
N ALA A 77 2.80 9.31 0.35
CA ALA A 77 1.75 9.41 1.37
C ALA A 77 0.49 8.62 0.97
N GLY A 78 0.09 8.73 -0.30
CA GLY A 78 -1.01 7.93 -0.86
C GLY A 78 -0.74 6.43 -0.79
N LEU A 79 0.50 6.00 -1.13
CA LEU A 79 0.92 4.62 -0.98
C LEU A 79 0.80 4.13 0.46
N GLY A 80 1.33 4.88 1.43
CA GLY A 80 1.23 4.54 2.86
C GLY A 80 -0.22 4.41 3.34
N ASN A 81 -1.12 5.26 2.82
CA ASN A 81 -2.55 5.22 3.13
C ASN A 81 -3.27 3.95 2.60
N HIS A 82 -2.66 3.19 1.69
CA HIS A 82 -3.24 1.92 1.22
C HIS A 82 -3.05 0.77 2.23
N ALA A 83 -2.07 0.83 3.13
CA ALA A 83 -1.83 -0.24 4.10
C ALA A 83 -3.05 -0.51 5.03
N PRO A 84 -3.72 0.51 5.61
CA PRO A 84 -4.99 0.31 6.33
C PRO A 84 -6.09 -0.31 5.48
N ALA A 85 -6.21 0.11 4.21
CA ALA A 85 -7.22 -0.44 3.30
C ALA A 85 -6.98 -1.93 3.01
N VAL A 86 -5.72 -2.35 2.83
CA VAL A 86 -5.35 -3.76 2.67
C VAL A 86 -5.71 -4.58 3.92
N ARG A 87 -5.44 -4.05 5.12
CA ARG A 87 -5.81 -4.72 6.39
C ARG A 87 -7.33 -4.85 6.56
N GLU A 88 -8.08 -3.85 6.13
CA GLU A 88 -9.55 -3.88 6.21
C GLU A 88 -10.14 -4.92 5.25
N GLN A 89 -9.69 -4.93 3.99
CA GLN A 89 -10.13 -5.93 3.01
C GLN A 89 -9.79 -7.35 3.45
N TRP A 90 -8.64 -7.54 4.11
CA TRP A 90 -8.29 -8.80 4.75
C TRP A 90 -9.27 -9.20 5.86
N ARG A 91 -9.63 -8.26 6.75
CA ARG A 91 -10.61 -8.53 7.81
C ARG A 91 -11.95 -8.98 7.23
N VAL A 92 -12.43 -8.32 6.18
CA VAL A 92 -13.67 -8.70 5.48
C VAL A 92 -13.55 -10.10 4.88
N PHE A 93 -12.45 -10.38 4.18
CA PHE A 93 -12.18 -11.71 3.61
C PHE A 93 -12.15 -12.82 4.67
N ALA A 94 -11.45 -12.59 5.79
CA ALA A 94 -11.38 -13.55 6.90
C ALA A 94 -12.74 -13.73 7.62
N GLY A 95 -13.58 -12.69 7.64
CA GLY A 95 -14.95 -12.77 8.14
C GLY A 95 -15.82 -13.72 7.31
N CYS A 96 -15.76 -13.61 5.97
CA CYS A 96 -16.49 -14.51 5.07
C CYS A 96 -16.10 -15.99 5.23
N ASP A 97 -14.82 -16.28 5.51
CA ASP A 97 -14.35 -17.65 5.76
C ASP A 97 -14.89 -18.21 7.09
N SER A 98 -15.03 -17.35 8.10
CA SER A 98 -15.57 -17.71 9.42
C SER A 98 -17.07 -18.01 9.37
N ASP A 99 -17.83 -17.24 8.58
CA ASP A 99 -19.28 -17.42 8.42
C ASP A 99 -19.64 -18.68 7.61
N GLY A 100 -18.83 -19.02 6.59
CA GLY A 100 -19.01 -20.25 5.81
C GLY A 100 -18.72 -21.53 6.60
N SER A 101 -17.88 -21.45 7.63
CA SER A 101 -17.58 -22.57 8.55
C SER A 101 -18.73 -22.84 9.53
N ALA A 102 -19.44 -21.78 9.96
CA ALA A 102 -20.59 -21.90 10.85
C ALA A 102 -21.83 -22.50 10.16
N ASP A 103 -22.03 -22.23 8.87
CA ASP A 103 -23.19 -22.69 8.10
C ASP A 103 -23.09 -24.17 7.62
N LEU A 104 -21.90 -24.78 7.71
CA LEU A 104 -21.69 -26.21 7.47
C LEU A 104 -21.83 -27.07 8.73
N GLY A 105 -22.36 -26.50 9.82
CA GLY A 105 -22.70 -27.21 11.04
C GLY A 105 -23.83 -28.23 10.82
N GLY A 106 -23.46 -29.47 10.46
CA GLY A 106 -24.36 -30.62 10.49
C GLY A 106 -24.22 -31.58 9.31
N ILE A 107 -23.08 -32.25 9.18
CA ILE A 107 -23.07 -33.56 8.51
C ILE A 107 -22.61 -34.57 9.56
N GLU A 108 -23.58 -35.19 10.24
CA GLU A 108 -23.33 -36.41 11.00
C GLU A 108 -22.90 -37.50 10.01
N VAL A 109 -21.66 -37.96 10.14
CA VAL A 109 -21.24 -39.23 9.55
C VAL A 109 -21.88 -40.32 10.40
N VAL A 110 -22.91 -40.95 9.87
CA VAL A 110 -23.47 -42.20 10.41
C VAL A 110 -22.51 -43.32 10.00
N ASP A 111 -22.13 -44.16 10.98
CA ASP A 111 -21.17 -45.29 10.89
C ASP A 111 -21.19 -46.07 9.55
#